data_AF-A0AAD6RXL7-F1
#
_entry.id   AF-A0AAD6RXL7-F1
#
_cell.length_a   1.000
_cell.length_b   1.000
_cell.length_c   1.000
_cell.angle_alpha   90.00
_cell.angle_beta   90.00
_cell.angle_gamma   90.00
#
_symmetry.space_group_name_H-M   'P 1'
#
loop_
_entity.id
_entity.type
_entity.pdbx_description
1 polymer ?
#
loop_
_entity_poly.entity_id
_entity_poly.type
_entity_poly.pdbx_seq_one_letter_code
_entity_poly.pdbx_strand_id
1 'polypeptide(L)' 'VQFYVIVNPDSGPGVTDTNYQEAVTALHAYANVLLVAYVLTGYGRRPLYEVQQDIKMYAGWPAATGARLAGIFFNE' A
#
# COMPACT_ATOMS: atom_id res chain seq x y z
N VAL A 1 14.84 -0.90 16.38
CA VAL A 1 13.47 -0.33 16.38
C VAL A 1 12.76 -0.83 15.15
N GLN A 2 11.49 -1.23 15.27
CA GLN A 2 10.63 -1.64 14.16
C GLN A 2 9.87 -0.43 13.61
N PHE A 3 9.80 -0.31 12.29
CA PHE A 3 9.04 0.73 11.60
C PHE A 3 7.87 0.13 10.83
N TYR A 4 6.72 0.80 10.90
CA TYR A 4 5.57 0.57 10.04
C TYR A 4 5.43 1.80 9.15
N VAL A 5 5.56 1.61 7.83
CA VAL A 5 5.55 2.71 6.87
C VAL A 5 4.33 2.57 5.99
N ILE A 6 3.44 3.55 6.06
CA ILE A 6 2.23 3.59 5.23
C ILE A 6 2.61 4.10 3.84
N VAL A 7 2.32 3.31 2.82
CA VAL A 7 2.44 3.72 1.41
C VAL A 7 1.07 4.13 0.88
N ASN A 8 1.02 5.31 0.30
CA ASN A 8 -0.19 5.91 -0.24
C ASN A 8 0.12 6.66 -1.56
N PRO A 9 -0.01 6.00 -2.72
CA PRO A 9 0.13 6.63 -4.02
C PRO A 9 -0.89 7.75 -4.26
N ASP A 10 -2.18 7.46 -4.07
CA ASP A 10 -3.26 8.41 -4.39
C ASP A 10 -4.55 8.10 -3.59
N SER A 11 -4.48 8.26 -2.27
CA SER A 11 -5.56 7.84 -1.34
C SER A 11 -6.00 6.38 -1.55
N GLY A 12 -5.05 5.53 -1.92
CA GLY A 12 -5.27 4.18 -2.46
C GLY A 12 -4.15 3.79 -3.44
N PRO A 13 -4.27 2.65 -4.13
CA PRO A 13 -3.18 2.04 -4.91
C PRO A 13 -2.74 2.88 -6.11
N GLY A 14 -3.61 3.75 -6.64
CA GLY A 14 -3.30 4.77 -7.65
C GLY A 14 -2.50 4.28 -8.88
N VAL A 15 -2.05 5.22 -9.68
CA VAL A 15 -0.98 4.97 -10.67
C VAL A 15 0.32 5.48 -10.07
N THR A 16 1.34 4.63 -10.02
CA THR A 16 2.68 4.98 -9.52
C THR A 16 3.65 5.21 -10.68
N ASP A 17 4.55 6.16 -10.54
CA ASP A 17 5.70 6.32 -11.43
C ASP A 17 6.91 5.49 -10.97
N THR A 18 7.98 5.51 -11.78
CA THR A 18 9.21 4.78 -11.47
C THR A 18 9.86 5.24 -10.16
N ASN A 19 9.84 6.54 -9.86
CA ASN A 19 10.44 7.09 -8.65
C ASN A 19 9.76 6.53 -7.39
N TYR A 20 8.43 6.46 -7.40
CA TYR A 20 7.67 5.89 -6.30
C TYR A 20 7.98 4.41 -6.12
N GLN A 21 8.02 3.65 -7.21
CA GLN A 21 8.34 2.21 -7.19
C GLN A 21 9.74 1.94 -6.66
N GLU A 22 10.74 2.72 -7.07
CA GLU A 22 12.12 2.63 -6.59
C GLU A 22 12.21 2.95 -5.09
N ALA A 23 11.53 4.00 -4.63
CA ALA A 23 11.51 4.37 -3.21
C ALA A 23 10.86 3.28 -2.33
N VAL A 24 9.73 2.73 -2.76
CA VAL A 24 9.05 1.61 -2.08
C VAL A 24 9.95 0.38 -2.01
N THR A 25 10.65 0.06 -3.11
CA THR A 25 11.60 -1.06 -3.16
C THR A 25 12.77 -0.84 -2.21
N ALA A 26 13.33 0.37 -2.17
CA ALA A 26 14.41 0.72 -1.26
C ALA A 26 13.99 0.62 0.21
N LEU A 27 12.77 1.04 0.55
CA LEU A 27 12.22 0.89 1.90
C LEU A 27 12.02 -0.58 2.30
N HIS A 28 11.51 -1.40 1.37
CA HIS A 28 11.30 -2.84 1.60
C HIS A 28 12.60 -3.60 1.87
N ALA A 29 13.75 -3.10 1.39
CA ALA A 29 15.05 -3.75 1.60
C ALA A 29 15.53 -3.71 3.07
N TYR A 30 14.98 -2.83 3.91
CA TYR A 30 15.33 -2.75 5.32
C TYR A 30 14.58 -3.81 6.15
N ALA A 31 15.32 -4.69 6.83
CA ALA A 31 14.75 -5.79 7.61
C ALA A 31 13.81 -5.35 8.75
N ASN A 32 13.94 -4.10 9.23
CA ASN A 32 13.12 -3.53 10.29
C ASN A 32 12.03 -2.59 9.78
N VAL A 33 11.68 -2.64 8.49
CA VAL A 33 10.58 -1.90 7.88
C VAL A 33 9.47 -2.86 7.47
N LEU A 34 8.24 -2.55 7.87
CA LEU A 34 7.03 -3.21 7.40
C LEU A 34 6.21 -2.20 6.61
N LEU A 35 6.09 -2.42 5.31
CA LEU A 35 5.26 -1.58 4.44
C LEU A 35 3.78 -1.93 4.64
N VAL A 36 2.94 -0.92 4.78
CA VAL A 36 1.49 -1.06 5.01
C VAL A 36 0.76 -0.25 3.96
N ALA A 37 -0.19 -0.85 3.23
CA ALA A 37 -0.93 -0.15 2.18
C ALA A 37 -2.08 0.67 2.75
N TYR A 38 -2.22 1.91 2.31
CA TYR A 38 -3.35 2.78 2.67
C TYR A 38 -4.60 2.42 1.87
N VAL A 39 -5.76 2.28 2.53
CA VAL A 39 -7.05 2.10 1.86
C VAL A 39 -8.10 3.03 2.50
N LEU A 40 -8.70 3.90 1.70
CA LEU A 40 -9.77 4.80 2.13
C LEU A 40 -11.09 4.03 2.30
N THR A 41 -11.76 4.19 3.46
CA THR A 41 -13.09 3.62 3.71
C THR A 41 -14.22 4.66 3.77
N GLY A 42 -13.89 5.95 3.85
CA GLY A 42 -14.86 7.06 3.79
C GLY A 42 -15.87 7.05 4.93
N TYR A 43 -15.42 6.80 6.15
CA TYR A 43 -16.21 6.59 7.37
C TYR A 43 -17.23 5.46 7.21
N GLY A 44 -16.81 4.39 6.52
CA GLY A 44 -17.65 3.24 6.19
C GLY A 44 -18.69 3.51 5.10
N ARG A 45 -18.61 4.65 4.38
CA ARG A 45 -19.55 5.01 3.30
C ARG A 45 -19.08 4.61 1.91
N ARG A 46 -17.78 4.36 1.74
CA ARG A 46 -17.26 3.90 0.46
C ARG A 46 -17.79 2.49 0.18
N PRO A 47 -18.25 2.19 -1.05
CA PRO A 47 -18.76 0.86 -1.37
C PRO A 47 -17.72 -0.24 -1.06
N LEU A 48 -18.15 -1.30 -0.38
CA LEU A 48 -17.27 -2.39 0.05
C LEU A 48 -16.48 -3.01 -1.11
N TYR A 49 -17.10 -3.12 -2.30
CA TYR A 49 -16.43 -3.69 -3.46
C TYR A 49 -15.25 -2.83 -3.93
N GLU A 50 -15.30 -1.51 -3.75
CA GLU A 50 -14.20 -0.60 -4.11
C GLU A 50 -13.06 -0.71 -3.10
N VAL A 51 -13.39 -0.77 -1.80
CA VAL A 51 -12.40 -1.03 -0.74
C VAL A 51 -11.69 -2.38 -1.01
N GLN A 52 -12.45 -3.41 -1.37
CA GLN A 52 -11.89 -4.72 -1.73
C GLN A 52 -11.06 -4.68 -3.01
N GLN A 53 -11.43 -3.85 -3.99
CA GLN A 53 -10.68 -3.67 -5.22
C GLN A 53 -9.30 -3.08 -4.92
N ASP A 54 -9.21 -2.07 -4.05
CA ASP A 54 -7.94 -1.48 -3.65
C ASP A 54 -7.04 -2.49 -2.95
N ILE A 55 -7.60 -3.27 -2.01
CA ILE A 55 -6.88 -4.35 -1.33
C ILE A 55 -6.33 -5.35 -2.35
N LYS A 56 -7.12 -5.73 -3.36
CA LYS A 56 -6.68 -6.66 -4.41
C LYS A 56 -5.55 -6.07 -5.28
N MET A 57 -5.62 -4.79 -5.61
CA MET A 57 -4.54 -4.12 -6.35
C MET A 57 -3.23 -4.14 -5.56
N TYR A 58 -3.28 -3.82 -4.26
CA TYR A 58 -2.11 -3.91 -3.39
C TYR A 58 -1.61 -5.35 -3.20
N ALA A 59 -2.50 -6.34 -3.12
CA ALA A 59 -2.10 -7.75 -3.07
C ALA A 59 -1.32 -8.19 -4.34
N GLY A 60 -1.55 -7.52 -5.47
CA GLY A 60 -0.82 -7.75 -6.73
C GLY A 60 0.52 -7.00 -6.85
N TRP A 61 0.81 -6.03 -5.98
CA TRP A 61 2.04 -5.23 -6.06
C TRP A 61 3.35 -6.02 -6.04
N PRO A 62 3.52 -7.10 -5.26
CA PRO A 62 4.79 -7.83 -5.25
C PRO A 62 5.20 -8.31 -6.64
N ALA A 63 4.25 -8.61 -7.52
CA ALA A 63 4.54 -9.00 -8.91
C ALA A 63 4.99 -7.82 -9.78
N ALA A 64 4.60 -6.59 -9.45
CA ALA A 64 4.90 -5.38 -10.21
C ALA A 64 6.16 -4.65 -9.71
N THR A 65 6.38 -4.64 -8.39
CA THR A 65 7.43 -3.83 -7.73
C THR A 65 8.47 -4.67 -6.98
N GLY A 66 8.20 -5.96 -6.72
CA GLY A 66 9.03 -6.78 -5.85
C GLY A 66 8.91 -6.45 -4.35
N ALA A 67 8.14 -5.42 -3.98
CA ALA A 67 7.94 -5.02 -2.60
C ALA A 67 6.72 -5.73 -2.00
N ARG A 68 6.94 -6.48 -0.92
CA ARG A 68 5.86 -7.14 -0.19
C ARG A 68 5.25 -6.19 0.83
N LEU A 69 3.93 -6.05 0.77
CA LEU A 69 3.15 -5.35 1.79
C LEU A 69 2.84 -6.32 2.94
N ALA A 70 3.00 -5.83 4.17
CA ALA A 70 2.77 -6.58 5.40
C ALA A 70 1.32 -6.49 5.89
N GLY A 71 0.55 -5.51 5.41
CA GLY A 71 -0.84 -5.34 5.81
C GLY A 71 -1.51 -4.14 5.15
N ILE A 72 -2.73 -3.84 5.62
CA ILE A 72 -3.56 -2.72 5.19
C ILE A 72 -3.79 -1.78 6.38
N PHE A 73 -3.65 -0.48 6.13
CA PHE A 73 -4.10 0.59 6.99
C PHE A 73 -5.40 1.16 6.40
N PHE A 74 -6.52 0.91 7.09
CA PHE A 74 -7.80 1.49 6.72
C PHE A 74 -7.92 2.90 7.28
N ASN A 75 -8.12 3.88 6.42
CA ASN A 75 -8.34 5.26 6.82
C ASN A 75 -9.80 5.66 6.66
N GLU A 76 -10.27 6.47 7.62
CA GLU A 76 -11.62 7.05 7.71
C GLU A 76 -12.76 6.04 7.67
#